data_AF-A0A258AJZ4-F1
#
_entry.id   AF-A0A258AJZ4-F1
#
_cell.length_a   1.000
_cell.length_b   1.000
_cell.length_c   1.000
_cell.angle_alpha   90.00
_cell.angle_beta   90.00
_cell.angle_gamma   90.00
#
_symmetry.space_group_name_H-M   'P 1'
#
loop_
_entity.id
_entity.type
_entity.pdbx_description
1 polymer ?
#
loop_
_entity_poly.entity_id
_entity_poly.type
_entity_poly.pdbx_seq_one_letter_code
_entity_poly.pdbx_strand_id
1 'polypeptide(L)'
;AKATNAEPAVVATTRKPGKPAPVIAIQPPVWRPVIDPIAEHWTRLMPRTDALPQAYQAVLNGDATHLAKIIAMGISPHEMTLGGDTALCAAIRMGRADCVYVLALSGVNLSQPAHEKQPPIAIASLRRNVPVLQALLDFGVDPNTRFNTPVLKQVIDRCSIKDLRNAMESDRGITPLICCAARGDVEGAVTLMRAGGKPGMGTTRYHRYPINFAATQGYLFLMRVLLGRDPDSEPDTLVTVDLSSQRAWVTKQGRIINHTMVSTGREGYGTPAGRYVITDKHTSHVSTLYHVNMPWFMRLNCGAIGLHSGYVTGHPASHGCIRLPYEKARQFFSQVRVGDEVEIVY
;
A
#
# COMPACT_ATOMS: atom_id res chain seq x y z
N ALA A 1 18.03 65.90 -58.51
CA ALA A 1 19.23 65.32 -57.86
C ALA A 1 18.76 64.46 -56.70
N LYS A 2 19.11 63.17 -56.69
CA LYS A 2 18.59 62.17 -55.74
C LYS A 2 19.16 62.42 -54.33
N ALA A 3 18.29 62.60 -53.34
CA ALA A 3 18.63 62.60 -51.94
C ALA A 3 18.53 61.16 -51.39
N THR A 4 19.62 60.72 -50.77
CA THR A 4 19.77 59.44 -50.08
C THR A 4 19.14 59.52 -48.70
N ASN A 5 18.21 58.60 -48.40
CA ASN A 5 17.86 58.25 -47.02
C ASN A 5 17.92 56.72 -46.91
N ALA A 6 18.84 56.25 -46.07
CA ALA A 6 19.05 54.85 -45.77
C ALA A 6 18.04 54.38 -44.71
N GLU A 7 17.38 53.25 -44.96
CA GLU A 7 16.58 52.52 -43.96
C GLU A 7 17.50 51.77 -42.99
N PRO A 8 17.15 51.64 -41.69
CA PRO A 8 17.94 50.84 -40.75
C PRO A 8 17.66 49.34 -40.95
N ALA A 9 18.74 48.57 -41.05
CA ALA A 9 18.70 47.11 -41.11
C ALA A 9 18.11 46.52 -39.82
N VAL A 10 16.98 45.80 -39.95
CA VAL A 10 16.44 44.96 -38.88
C VAL A 10 17.32 43.72 -38.75
N VAL A 11 18.11 43.64 -37.69
CA VAL A 11 18.87 42.44 -37.33
C VAL A 11 17.88 41.37 -36.84
N ALA A 12 17.50 40.45 -37.72
CA ALA A 12 16.79 39.24 -37.36
C ALA A 12 17.69 38.35 -36.49
N THR A 13 17.44 38.34 -35.18
CA THR A 13 18.08 37.37 -34.28
C THR A 13 17.44 36.01 -34.50
N THR A 14 18.08 35.17 -35.32
CA THR A 14 17.74 33.76 -35.45
C THR A 14 18.05 33.04 -34.14
N ARG A 15 17.03 32.84 -33.29
CA ARG A 15 17.14 31.91 -32.15
C ARG A 15 17.42 30.52 -32.71
N LYS A 16 18.63 30.00 -32.45
CA LYS A 16 18.96 28.60 -32.73
C LYS A 16 17.93 27.70 -32.02
N PRO A 17 17.40 26.65 -32.68
CA PRO A 17 16.52 25.70 -32.02
C PRO A 17 17.28 25.06 -30.86
N GLY A 18 16.74 25.19 -29.66
CA GLY A 18 17.28 24.54 -28.47
C GLY A 18 17.30 23.03 -28.70
N LYS A 19 18.39 22.38 -28.31
CA LYS A 19 18.49 20.91 -28.36
C LYS A 19 17.28 20.30 -27.64
N PRO A 20 16.58 19.31 -28.23
CA PRO A 20 15.51 18.63 -27.52
C PRO A 20 16.07 18.03 -26.23
N ALA A 21 15.36 18.24 -25.13
CA ALA A 21 15.73 17.64 -23.84
C ALA A 21 15.82 16.11 -24.02
N PRO A 22 16.81 15.45 -23.39
CA PRO A 22 16.96 14.01 -23.53
C PRO A 22 15.70 13.34 -23.00
N VAL A 23 15.03 12.59 -23.88
CA VAL A 23 13.93 11.70 -23.49
C VAL A 23 14.56 10.61 -22.62
N ILE A 24 14.37 10.73 -21.30
CA ILE A 24 14.68 9.63 -20.38
C ILE A 24 13.65 8.55 -20.70
N ALA A 25 14.06 7.55 -21.48
CA ALA A 25 13.25 6.36 -21.69
C ALA A 25 13.05 5.69 -20.33
N ILE A 26 11.87 5.89 -19.73
CA ILE A 26 11.44 5.14 -18.55
C ILE A 26 11.27 3.71 -19.05
N GLN A 27 12.27 2.87 -18.81
CA GLN A 27 12.14 1.45 -19.12
C GLN A 27 10.94 0.91 -18.33
N PRO A 28 10.03 0.17 -18.97
CA PRO A 28 8.92 -0.44 -18.27
C PRO A 28 9.47 -1.32 -17.14
N PRO A 29 8.80 -1.37 -15.97
CA PRO A 29 9.28 -2.14 -14.84
C PRO A 29 9.46 -3.60 -15.26
N VAL A 30 10.71 -4.04 -15.34
CA VAL A 30 11.04 -5.44 -15.61
C VAL A 30 10.59 -6.23 -14.40
N TRP A 31 9.57 -7.08 -14.61
CA TRP A 31 9.13 -8.01 -13.58
C TRP A 31 10.31 -8.90 -13.21
N ARG A 32 10.76 -8.79 -11.97
CA ARG A 32 11.70 -9.72 -11.35
C ARG A 32 10.91 -10.45 -10.29
N PRO A 33 10.94 -11.80 -10.26
CA PRO A 33 10.38 -12.51 -9.12
C PRO A 33 11.03 -11.95 -7.86
N VAL A 34 10.22 -11.69 -6.83
CA VAL A 34 10.73 -11.33 -5.51
C VAL A 34 11.41 -12.57 -4.96
N ILE A 35 12.70 -12.71 -5.24
CA ILE A 35 13.55 -13.68 -4.57
C ILE A 35 13.68 -13.16 -3.15
N ASP A 36 13.03 -13.84 -2.21
CA ASP A 36 13.13 -13.53 -0.78
C ASP A 36 14.54 -13.94 -0.31
N PRO A 37 15.49 -13.00 -0.12
CA PRO A 37 16.84 -13.34 0.34
C PRO A 37 16.82 -13.87 1.77
N ILE A 38 15.68 -13.74 2.47
CA ILE A 38 15.47 -14.21 3.83
C ILE A 38 15.37 -15.75 3.83
N ALA A 39 14.95 -16.42 2.76
CA ALA A 39 14.93 -17.88 2.74
C ALA A 39 16.36 -18.48 2.81
N GLU A 40 17.36 -17.83 2.20
CA GLU A 40 18.74 -18.33 2.17
C GLU A 40 19.55 -18.01 3.43
N HIS A 41 19.24 -16.91 4.12
CA HIS A 41 20.04 -16.47 5.28
C HIS A 41 19.76 -17.26 6.57
N TRP A 42 18.69 -18.06 6.62
CA TRP A 42 18.26 -18.76 7.83
C TRP A 42 18.76 -20.22 7.94
N THR A 43 19.69 -20.63 7.07
CA THR A 43 20.09 -22.06 6.96
C THR A 43 21.50 -22.41 7.44
N ARG A 44 22.31 -21.47 7.95
CA ARG A 44 23.67 -21.80 8.42
C ARG A 44 24.08 -21.06 9.68
N LEU A 45 23.50 -21.45 10.81
CA LEU A 45 24.20 -21.53 12.10
C LEU A 45 23.30 -22.36 13.03
N MET A 46 23.53 -23.68 13.10
CA MET A 46 22.89 -24.53 14.09
C MET A 46 23.67 -24.40 15.42
N PRO A 47 23.10 -23.82 16.49
CA PRO A 47 23.73 -23.89 17.80
C PRO A 47 23.61 -25.32 18.35
N ARG A 48 24.58 -25.72 19.18
CA ARG A 48 24.72 -27.05 19.80
C ARG A 48 23.39 -27.63 20.31
N THR A 49 23.17 -28.91 20.03
CA THR A 49 21.94 -29.70 20.24
C THR A 49 21.60 -30.02 21.70
N ASP A 50 22.36 -29.47 22.65
CA ASP A 50 22.39 -29.95 24.03
C ASP A 50 21.45 -29.15 24.97
N ALA A 51 20.72 -28.13 24.48
CA ALA A 51 19.93 -27.25 25.36
C ALA A 51 18.68 -26.58 24.76
N LEU A 52 18.11 -27.05 23.63
CA LEU A 52 16.84 -26.52 23.12
C LEU A 52 15.65 -27.33 23.64
N PRO A 53 14.53 -26.69 24.02
CA PRO A 53 13.29 -27.40 24.32
C PRO A 53 12.86 -28.31 23.17
N GLN A 54 12.41 -29.53 23.46
CA GLN A 54 12.09 -30.53 22.43
C GLN A 54 10.99 -30.05 21.47
N ALA A 55 9.96 -29.38 22.00
CA ALA A 55 8.91 -28.76 21.19
C ALA A 55 9.48 -27.71 20.22
N TYR A 56 10.45 -26.90 20.69
CA TYR A 56 11.14 -25.92 19.86
C TYR A 56 11.94 -26.59 18.74
N GLN A 57 12.65 -27.68 19.04
CA GLN A 57 13.41 -28.43 18.04
C GLN A 57 12.51 -29.10 16.98
N ALA A 58 11.39 -29.69 17.39
CA ALA A 58 10.40 -30.25 16.45
C ALA A 58 9.84 -29.15 15.53
N VAL A 59 9.59 -27.95 16.09
CA VAL A 59 9.22 -26.78 15.32
C VAL A 59 10.31 -26.37 14.36
N LEU A 60 11.61 -26.49 14.68
CA LEU A 60 12.75 -26.20 13.78
C LEU A 60 12.96 -27.25 12.69
N ASN A 61 12.51 -28.48 12.91
CA ASN A 61 12.53 -29.53 11.89
C ASN A 61 11.31 -29.45 10.94
N GLY A 62 10.24 -28.79 11.37
CA GLY A 62 9.01 -28.62 10.58
C GLY A 62 8.12 -29.86 10.58
N ASP A 63 8.32 -30.73 11.57
CA ASP A 63 7.55 -31.95 11.73
C ASP A 63 6.41 -31.71 12.72
N ALA A 64 5.29 -31.21 12.21
CA ALA A 64 4.08 -30.98 13.01
C ALA A 64 3.51 -32.28 13.61
N THR A 65 3.71 -33.42 12.95
CA THR A 65 3.25 -34.72 13.44
C THR A 65 4.06 -35.17 14.63
N HIS A 66 5.39 -35.04 14.56
CA HIS A 66 6.28 -35.31 15.68
C HIS A 66 6.01 -34.34 16.83
N LEU A 67 5.84 -33.05 16.55
CA LEU A 67 5.47 -32.05 17.55
C LEU A 67 4.18 -32.43 18.30
N ALA A 68 3.14 -32.85 17.58
CA ALA A 68 1.89 -33.29 18.18
C ALA A 68 2.08 -34.54 19.07
N LYS A 69 2.88 -35.51 18.61
CA LYS A 69 3.18 -36.74 19.36
C LYS A 69 3.90 -36.44 20.68
N ILE A 70 4.94 -35.60 20.66
CA ILE A 70 5.71 -35.32 21.87
C ILE A 70 4.89 -34.51 22.89
N ILE A 71 4.04 -33.59 22.43
CA ILE A 71 3.10 -32.87 23.31
C ILE A 71 2.10 -33.84 23.94
N ALA A 72 1.56 -34.79 23.17
CA ALA A 72 0.67 -35.83 23.69
C ALA A 72 1.36 -36.76 24.71
N MET A 73 2.69 -36.91 24.64
CA MET A 73 3.50 -37.63 25.62
C MET A 73 3.82 -36.81 26.89
N GLY A 74 3.34 -35.57 26.98
CA GLY A 74 3.52 -34.69 28.14
C GLY A 74 4.70 -33.72 28.05
N ILE A 75 5.37 -33.62 26.90
CA ILE A 75 6.39 -32.56 26.68
C ILE A 75 5.70 -31.20 26.67
N SER A 76 6.20 -30.26 27.48
CA SER A 76 5.62 -28.92 27.58
C SER A 76 5.94 -28.08 26.33
N PRO A 77 4.92 -27.53 25.64
CA PRO A 77 5.11 -26.60 24.53
C PRO A 77 5.39 -25.16 25.00
N HIS A 78 5.35 -24.91 26.32
CA HIS A 78 5.52 -23.57 26.92
C HIS A 78 6.98 -23.23 27.24
N GLU A 79 7.88 -24.21 27.16
CA GLU A 79 9.30 -24.00 27.44
C GLU A 79 9.92 -23.01 26.46
N MET A 80 10.65 -22.05 27.01
CA MET A 80 11.35 -21.02 26.25
C MET A 80 12.83 -21.40 26.13
N THR A 81 13.47 -20.96 25.06
CA THR A 81 14.93 -21.06 24.95
C THR A 81 15.61 -20.14 25.97
N LEU A 82 16.90 -20.34 26.23
CA LEU A 82 17.70 -19.42 27.06
C LEU A 82 17.66 -17.96 26.57
N GLY A 83 17.45 -17.75 25.25
CA GLY A 83 17.29 -16.43 24.64
C GLY A 83 15.89 -15.84 24.78
N GLY A 84 14.98 -16.50 25.51
CA GLY A 84 13.60 -16.07 25.68
C GLY A 84 12.74 -16.27 24.42
N ASP A 85 13.08 -17.26 23.59
CA ASP A 85 12.32 -17.56 22.37
C ASP A 85 11.25 -18.62 22.62
N THR A 86 10.11 -18.52 21.95
CA THR A 86 8.99 -19.46 22.08
C THR A 86 8.89 -20.36 20.85
N ALA A 87 8.39 -21.59 21.04
CA ALA A 87 8.12 -22.51 19.93
C ALA A 87 7.11 -21.90 18.92
N LEU A 88 6.12 -21.15 19.41
CA LEU A 88 5.14 -20.46 18.58
C LEU A 88 5.79 -19.42 17.66
N CYS A 89 6.60 -18.52 18.21
CA CYS A 89 7.24 -17.48 17.40
C CYS A 89 8.25 -18.07 16.41
N ALA A 90 8.89 -19.20 16.75
CA ALA A 90 9.73 -19.93 15.82
C ALA A 90 8.90 -20.49 14.65
N ALA A 91 7.75 -21.11 14.92
CA ALA A 91 6.85 -21.61 13.88
C ALA A 91 6.39 -20.49 12.94
N ILE A 92 6.06 -19.31 13.49
CA ILE A 92 5.66 -18.12 12.72
C ILE A 92 6.82 -17.62 11.84
N ARG A 93 8.03 -17.49 12.41
CA ARG A 93 9.23 -17.08 11.67
C ARG A 93 9.61 -18.06 10.57
N MET A 94 9.37 -19.35 10.76
CA MET A 94 9.66 -20.40 9.78
C MET A 94 8.53 -20.61 8.77
N GLY A 95 7.34 -20.08 9.03
CA GLY A 95 6.22 -20.12 8.09
C GLY A 95 5.42 -21.42 8.17
N ARG A 96 5.46 -22.08 9.33
CA ARG A 96 4.98 -23.44 9.56
C ARG A 96 3.60 -23.38 10.19
N ALA A 97 2.58 -23.15 9.37
CA ALA A 97 1.20 -23.03 9.83
C ALA A 97 0.73 -24.28 10.59
N ASP A 98 1.08 -25.48 10.12
CA ASP A 98 0.71 -26.74 10.80
C ASP A 98 1.27 -26.81 12.23
N CYS A 99 2.51 -26.37 12.43
CA CYS A 99 3.09 -26.27 13.78
C CYS A 99 2.38 -25.20 14.62
N VAL A 100 1.93 -24.08 14.02
CA VAL A 100 1.13 -23.07 14.72
C VAL A 100 -0.20 -23.68 15.20
N TYR A 101 -0.89 -24.45 14.36
CA TYR A 101 -2.11 -25.17 14.76
C TYR A 101 -1.88 -26.13 15.93
N VAL A 102 -0.85 -26.97 15.84
CA VAL A 102 -0.53 -27.93 16.92
C VAL A 102 -0.24 -27.20 18.23
N LEU A 103 0.54 -26.12 18.20
CA LEU A 103 0.85 -25.32 19.40
C LEU A 103 -0.38 -24.60 19.95
N ALA A 104 -1.23 -24.06 19.08
CA ALA A 104 -2.47 -23.41 19.50
C ALA A 104 -3.45 -24.40 20.16
N LEU A 105 -3.62 -25.59 19.59
CA LEU A 105 -4.43 -26.67 20.17
C LEU A 105 -3.90 -27.15 21.53
N SER A 106 -2.60 -27.04 21.75
CA SER A 106 -1.96 -27.38 23.04
C SER A 106 -2.15 -26.34 24.14
N GLY A 107 -2.77 -25.18 23.84
CA GLY A 107 -3.05 -24.13 24.82
C GLY A 107 -1.91 -23.14 25.05
N VAL A 108 -0.92 -23.05 24.15
CA VAL A 108 0.12 -22.01 24.23
C VAL A 108 -0.51 -20.62 24.12
N ASN A 109 -0.03 -19.67 24.92
CA ASN A 109 -0.48 -18.28 24.87
C ASN A 109 -0.08 -17.63 23.53
N LEU A 110 -1.04 -17.47 22.62
CA LEU A 110 -0.83 -16.90 21.29
C LEU A 110 -0.49 -15.40 21.27
N SER A 111 -0.58 -14.73 22.42
CA SER A 111 -0.17 -13.34 22.61
C SER A 111 1.24 -13.20 23.17
N GLN A 112 1.85 -14.29 23.65
CA GLN A 112 3.15 -14.23 24.33
C GLN A 112 4.27 -13.84 23.38
N PRO A 113 4.94 -12.70 23.61
CA PRO A 113 6.05 -12.27 22.77
C PRO A 113 7.28 -13.15 23.03
N ALA A 114 8.10 -13.33 21.99
CA ALA A 114 9.41 -13.96 22.07
C ALA A 114 10.53 -12.91 22.22
N HIS A 115 11.76 -13.26 21.84
CA HIS A 115 12.93 -12.38 21.89
C HIS A 115 12.78 -11.08 21.08
N GLU A 116 11.89 -11.03 20.09
CA GLU A 116 11.54 -9.79 19.37
C GLU A 116 10.78 -8.78 20.22
N LYS A 117 10.22 -9.20 21.36
CA LYS A 117 9.35 -8.40 22.22
C LYS A 117 8.13 -7.84 21.47
N GLN A 118 7.67 -8.55 20.45
CA GLN A 118 6.50 -8.18 19.64
C GLN A 118 5.42 -9.25 19.73
N PRO A 119 4.13 -8.87 19.59
CA PRO A 119 3.05 -9.83 19.53
C PRO A 119 3.23 -10.82 18.35
N PRO A 120 2.93 -12.12 18.53
CA PRO A 120 3.12 -13.12 17.48
C PRO A 120 2.43 -12.79 16.15
N ILE A 121 1.18 -12.28 16.19
CA ILE A 121 0.44 -11.86 14.99
C ILE A 121 1.07 -10.67 14.26
N ALA A 122 1.71 -9.76 15.00
CA ALA A 122 2.44 -8.64 14.42
C ALA A 122 3.66 -9.15 13.63
N ILE A 123 4.41 -10.11 14.18
CA ILE A 123 5.52 -10.76 13.46
C ILE A 123 5.02 -11.55 12.25
N ALA A 124 3.89 -12.26 12.37
CA ALA A 124 3.27 -12.98 11.25
C ALA A 124 2.94 -12.04 10.08
N SER A 125 2.40 -10.84 10.36
CA SER A 125 2.03 -9.86 9.32
C SER A 125 3.20 -9.24 8.56
N LEU A 126 4.43 -9.39 9.06
CA LEU A 126 5.63 -8.98 8.31
C LEU A 126 5.99 -9.96 7.20
N ARG A 127 5.28 -11.09 7.13
CA ARG A 127 5.46 -12.12 6.13
C ARG A 127 4.21 -12.19 5.25
N ARG A 128 4.42 -12.45 3.96
CA ARG A 128 3.33 -12.77 3.02
C ARG A 128 2.98 -14.26 3.15
N ASN A 129 2.62 -14.69 4.35
CA ASN A 129 2.31 -16.08 4.67
C ASN A 129 0.92 -16.11 5.32
N VAL A 130 -0.08 -16.21 4.45
CA VAL A 130 -1.50 -16.27 4.82
C VAL A 130 -1.81 -17.48 5.70
N PRO A 131 -1.30 -18.70 5.42
CA PRO A 131 -1.56 -19.84 6.28
C PRO A 131 -1.19 -19.62 7.76
N VAL A 132 -0.06 -18.97 8.05
CA VAL A 132 0.34 -18.66 9.43
C VAL A 132 -0.58 -17.60 10.06
N LEU A 133 -0.94 -16.56 9.29
CA LEU A 133 -1.89 -15.55 9.78
C LEU A 133 -3.25 -16.17 10.09
N GLN A 134 -3.78 -16.97 9.16
CA GLN A 134 -5.05 -17.68 9.33
C GLN A 134 -5.01 -18.60 10.55
N ALA A 135 -3.92 -19.37 10.71
CA ALA A 135 -3.75 -20.25 11.86
C ALA A 135 -3.78 -19.50 13.20
N LEU A 136 -3.33 -18.25 13.29
CA LEU A 136 -3.47 -17.46 14.51
C LEU A 136 -4.91 -16.94 14.70
N LEU A 137 -5.54 -16.48 13.62
CA LEU A 137 -6.88 -15.90 13.64
C LEU A 137 -7.96 -16.93 13.96
N ASP A 138 -7.79 -18.18 13.51
CA ASP A 138 -8.73 -19.27 13.78
C ASP A 138 -8.86 -19.58 15.28
N PHE A 139 -7.85 -19.25 16.08
CA PHE A 139 -7.88 -19.35 17.55
C PHE A 139 -8.19 -18.01 18.25
N GLY A 140 -8.76 -17.04 17.53
CA GLY A 140 -9.31 -15.81 18.11
C GLY A 140 -8.27 -14.76 18.49
N VAL A 141 -7.06 -14.81 17.94
CA VAL A 141 -6.07 -13.72 18.13
C VAL A 141 -6.61 -12.43 17.50
N ASP A 142 -6.60 -11.32 18.24
CA ASP A 142 -7.13 -10.04 17.74
C ASP A 142 -6.28 -9.52 16.54
N PRO A 143 -6.86 -9.39 15.33
CA PRO A 143 -6.17 -8.87 14.15
C PRO A 143 -5.73 -7.41 14.29
N ASN A 144 -6.23 -6.69 15.29
CA ASN A 144 -5.92 -5.29 15.55
C ASN A 144 -4.77 -5.09 16.55
N THR A 145 -4.16 -6.19 17.03
CA THR A 145 -3.07 -6.16 18.00
C THR A 145 -1.89 -5.34 17.49
N ARG A 146 -1.57 -4.23 18.17
CA ARG A 146 -0.52 -3.29 17.77
C ARG A 146 0.88 -3.81 18.07
N PHE A 147 1.86 -3.38 17.28
CA PHE A 147 3.27 -3.52 17.62
C PHE A 147 3.58 -2.83 18.95
N ASN A 148 4.43 -3.47 19.76
CA ASN A 148 5.01 -2.86 20.94
C ASN A 148 5.99 -1.78 20.51
N THR A 149 5.90 -0.60 21.13
CA THR A 149 6.82 0.52 20.90
C THR A 149 7.72 0.70 22.14
N PRO A 150 9.06 0.82 21.99
CA PRO A 150 9.80 0.85 20.73
C PRO A 150 9.92 -0.52 20.05
N VAL A 151 9.88 -0.53 18.72
CA VAL A 151 10.18 -1.74 17.93
C VAL A 151 11.69 -1.95 17.93
N LEU A 152 12.15 -3.17 18.22
CA LEU A 152 13.58 -3.47 18.22
C LEU A 152 14.18 -3.36 16.83
N LYS A 153 15.42 -2.87 16.74
CA LYS A 153 16.15 -2.70 15.47
C LYS A 153 16.18 -3.99 14.63
N GLN A 154 16.39 -5.13 15.27
CA GLN A 154 16.37 -6.45 14.61
C GLN A 154 15.05 -6.78 13.90
N VAL A 155 13.91 -6.22 14.34
CA VAL A 155 12.61 -6.41 13.69
C VAL A 155 12.44 -5.41 12.54
N ILE A 156 12.88 -4.17 12.74
CA ILE A 156 12.87 -3.12 11.71
C ILE A 156 13.74 -3.53 10.52
N ASP A 157 14.92 -4.10 10.78
CA ASP A 157 15.87 -4.55 9.76
C ASP A 157 15.31 -5.71 8.90
N ARG A 158 14.29 -6.43 9.38
CA ARG A 158 13.56 -7.46 8.59
C ARG A 158 12.61 -6.84 7.56
N CYS A 159 12.30 -5.55 7.65
CA CYS A 159 11.38 -4.87 6.73
C CYS A 159 12.15 -4.26 5.54
N SER A 160 11.90 -4.73 4.32
CA SER A 160 12.53 -4.16 3.12
C SER A 160 11.92 -2.82 2.69
N ILE A 161 10.64 -2.59 3.01
CA ILE A 161 9.89 -1.40 2.58
C ILE A 161 10.32 -0.20 3.42
N LYS A 162 10.96 0.78 2.77
CA LYS A 162 11.44 2.02 3.39
C LYS A 162 10.35 2.72 4.19
N ASP A 163 9.15 2.81 3.63
CA ASP A 163 8.03 3.51 4.25
C ASP A 163 7.55 2.85 5.56
N LEU A 164 7.46 1.51 5.57
CA LEU A 164 7.11 0.75 6.76
C LEU A 164 8.22 0.81 7.83
N ARG A 165 9.49 0.71 7.42
CA ARG A 165 10.64 0.90 8.34
C ARG A 165 10.58 2.24 9.05
N ASN A 166 10.43 3.32 8.28
CA ASN A 166 10.33 4.66 8.82
C ASN A 166 9.16 4.78 9.81
N ALA A 167 8.02 4.17 9.52
CA ALA A 167 6.87 4.18 10.42
C ALA A 167 7.13 3.39 11.72
N MET A 168 7.82 2.26 11.65
CA MET A 168 8.21 1.48 12.85
C MET A 168 9.27 2.19 13.71
N GLU A 169 10.15 2.98 13.10
CA GLU A 169 11.18 3.77 13.79
C GLU A 169 10.62 5.04 14.45
N SER A 170 9.72 5.74 13.76
CA SER A 170 9.34 7.11 14.09
C SER A 170 7.90 7.31 14.58
N ASP A 171 7.05 6.29 14.45
CA ASP A 171 5.63 6.31 14.81
C ASP A 171 5.28 5.18 15.80
N ARG A 172 4.02 5.14 16.23
CA ARG A 172 3.44 4.12 17.11
C ARG A 172 2.08 3.68 16.57
N GLY A 173 1.58 2.58 17.11
CA GLY A 173 0.27 2.05 16.71
C GLY A 173 0.26 1.37 15.34
N ILE A 174 1.42 0.87 14.89
CA ILE A 174 1.50 -0.01 13.73
C ILE A 174 0.64 -1.25 13.98
N THR A 175 -0.23 -1.60 13.03
CA THR A 175 -1.11 -2.78 13.08
C THR A 175 -0.66 -3.83 12.07
N PRO A 176 -1.11 -5.09 12.21
CA PRO A 176 -0.92 -6.14 11.21
C PRO A 176 -1.40 -5.71 9.82
N LEU A 177 -2.54 -5.03 9.75
CA LEU A 177 -3.11 -4.56 8.49
C LEU A 177 -2.25 -3.47 7.82
N ILE A 178 -1.58 -2.60 8.58
CA ILE A 178 -0.57 -1.67 8.04
C ILE A 178 0.58 -2.43 7.38
N CYS A 179 1.04 -3.52 8.01
CA CYS A 179 2.13 -4.34 7.47
C CYS A 179 1.73 -5.03 6.16
N CYS A 180 0.54 -5.64 6.11
CA CYS A 180 0.00 -6.22 4.88
C CYS A 180 -0.17 -5.15 3.78
N ALA A 181 -0.70 -3.98 4.12
CA ALA A 181 -0.88 -2.87 3.18
C ALA A 181 0.42 -2.35 2.59
N ALA A 182 1.46 -2.16 3.42
CA ALA A 182 2.76 -1.72 2.96
C ALA A 182 3.47 -2.75 2.05
N ARG A 183 3.15 -4.04 2.21
CA ARG A 183 3.75 -5.15 1.46
C ARG A 183 2.98 -5.58 0.21
N GLY A 184 1.77 -5.05 0.01
CA GLY A 184 0.89 -5.51 -1.07
C GLY A 184 0.35 -6.91 -0.83
N ASP A 185 0.24 -7.32 0.45
CA ASP A 185 -0.29 -8.61 0.84
C ASP A 185 -1.81 -8.57 0.88
N VAL A 186 -2.44 -8.79 -0.27
CA VAL A 186 -3.88 -8.67 -0.41
C VAL A 186 -4.61 -9.77 0.34
N GLU A 187 -4.17 -11.01 0.17
CA GLU A 187 -4.77 -12.16 0.84
C GLU A 187 -4.63 -12.05 2.36
N GLY A 188 -3.44 -11.64 2.86
CA GLY A 188 -3.24 -11.39 4.28
C GLY A 188 -4.12 -10.26 4.81
N ALA A 189 -4.27 -9.17 4.06
CA ALA A 189 -5.15 -8.07 4.43
C ALA A 189 -6.64 -8.48 4.47
N VAL A 190 -7.11 -9.22 3.46
CA VAL A 190 -8.47 -9.78 3.41
C VAL A 190 -8.70 -10.72 4.58
N THR A 191 -7.74 -11.59 4.87
CA THR A 191 -7.78 -12.53 6.00
C THR A 191 -7.92 -11.80 7.33
N LEU A 192 -7.10 -10.77 7.57
CA LEU A 192 -7.22 -9.92 8.76
C LEU A 192 -8.58 -9.21 8.83
N MET A 193 -9.08 -8.64 7.74
CA MET A 193 -10.36 -7.92 7.72
C MET A 193 -11.56 -8.86 7.93
N ARG A 194 -11.53 -10.06 7.34
CA ARG A 194 -12.55 -11.11 7.59
C ARG A 194 -12.58 -11.54 9.06
N ALA A 195 -11.44 -11.53 9.73
CA ALA A 195 -11.33 -11.79 11.17
C ALA A 195 -11.64 -10.56 12.07
N GLY A 196 -12.10 -9.43 11.52
CA GLY A 196 -12.44 -8.23 12.28
C GLY A 196 -11.36 -7.14 12.35
N GLY A 197 -10.34 -7.24 11.48
CA GLY A 197 -9.30 -6.22 11.31
C GLY A 197 -9.87 -4.91 10.77
N LYS A 198 -9.52 -3.79 11.40
CA LYS A 198 -10.11 -2.48 11.12
C LYS A 198 -9.22 -1.63 10.20
N PRO A 199 -9.63 -1.35 8.94
CA PRO A 199 -8.86 -0.50 8.03
C PRO A 199 -8.78 0.97 8.51
N GLY A 200 -9.69 1.40 9.39
CA GLY A 200 -9.65 2.72 10.02
C GLY A 200 -8.66 2.87 11.19
N MET A 201 -7.90 1.83 11.54
CA MET A 201 -6.87 1.94 12.58
C MET A 201 -5.52 2.32 11.98
N GLY A 202 -5.16 3.59 12.13
CA GLY A 202 -3.88 4.14 11.71
C GLY A 202 -2.85 4.27 12.83
N THR A 203 -1.68 4.74 12.43
CA THR A 203 -0.62 5.15 13.34
C THR A 203 -1.04 6.34 14.19
N THR A 204 -0.41 6.55 15.33
CA THR A 204 -0.87 7.54 16.31
C THR A 204 -0.22 8.91 16.17
N ARG A 205 1.02 9.00 15.67
CA ARG A 205 1.75 10.28 15.57
C ARG A 205 1.46 11.01 14.27
N TYR A 206 1.52 10.30 13.14
CA TYR A 206 1.31 10.87 11.82
C TYR A 206 -0.05 10.54 11.22
N HIS A 207 -0.91 9.83 11.95
CA HIS A 207 -2.26 9.45 11.51
C HIS A 207 -2.28 8.77 10.13
N ARG A 208 -1.36 7.84 9.91
CA ARG A 208 -1.26 7.09 8.66
C ARG A 208 -2.01 5.78 8.78
N TYR A 209 -2.98 5.58 7.90
CA TYR A 209 -3.84 4.40 7.84
C TYR A 209 -3.27 3.37 6.86
N PRO A 210 -3.67 2.09 6.93
CA PRO A 210 -3.27 1.05 5.98
C PRO A 210 -3.33 1.52 4.51
N ILE A 211 -4.40 2.24 4.13
CA ILE A 211 -4.56 2.74 2.75
C ILE A 211 -3.44 3.69 2.33
N ASN A 212 -2.87 4.49 3.25
CA ASN A 212 -1.76 5.39 2.92
C ASN A 212 -0.51 4.60 2.54
N PHE A 213 -0.23 3.49 3.23
CA PHE A 213 0.92 2.63 2.92
C PHE A 213 0.72 1.93 1.57
N ALA A 214 -0.49 1.40 1.30
CA ALA A 214 -0.83 0.83 0.00
C ALA A 214 -0.73 1.86 -1.13
N ALA A 215 -1.18 3.10 -0.89
CA ALA A 215 -1.11 4.20 -1.84
C ALA A 215 0.31 4.62 -2.19
N THR A 216 1.21 4.71 -1.18
CA THR A 216 2.62 5.03 -1.40
C THR A 216 3.32 4.00 -2.28
N GLN A 217 2.91 2.73 -2.23
CA GLN A 217 3.46 1.67 -3.07
C GLN A 217 2.70 1.47 -4.40
N GLY A 218 1.55 2.11 -4.60
CA GLY A 218 0.71 1.96 -5.78
C GLY A 218 -0.08 0.65 -5.85
N TYR A 219 -0.38 0.02 -4.70
CA TYR A 219 -1.16 -1.22 -4.66
C TYR A 219 -2.67 -0.97 -4.82
N LEU A 220 -3.09 -0.58 -6.02
CA LEU A 220 -4.45 -0.13 -6.32
C LEU A 220 -5.53 -1.14 -5.92
N PHE A 221 -5.32 -2.42 -6.24
CA PHE A 221 -6.27 -3.48 -5.87
C PHE A 221 -6.44 -3.58 -4.35
N LEU A 222 -5.34 -3.52 -3.60
CA LEU A 222 -5.39 -3.52 -2.14
C LEU A 222 -6.08 -2.26 -1.59
N MET A 223 -5.84 -1.09 -2.19
CA MET A 223 -6.54 0.12 -1.80
C MET A 223 -8.06 -0.01 -1.97
N ARG A 224 -8.52 -0.59 -3.09
CA ARG A 224 -9.95 -0.83 -3.34
C ARG A 224 -10.54 -1.74 -2.28
N VAL A 225 -9.85 -2.83 -1.95
CA VAL A 225 -10.26 -3.76 -0.90
C VAL A 225 -10.35 -3.07 0.47
N LEU A 226 -9.34 -2.25 0.83
CA LEU A 226 -9.35 -1.47 2.09
C LEU A 226 -10.48 -0.43 2.15
N LEU A 227 -10.98 0.01 1.00
CA LEU A 227 -12.13 0.91 0.87
C LEU A 227 -13.49 0.18 0.84
N GLY A 228 -13.50 -1.14 1.12
CA GLY A 228 -14.71 -1.94 1.21
C GLY A 228 -15.22 -2.46 -0.13
N ARG A 229 -14.38 -2.48 -1.17
CA ARG A 229 -14.70 -3.23 -2.40
C ARG A 229 -14.49 -4.71 -2.17
N ASP A 230 -15.38 -5.49 -2.77
CA ASP A 230 -15.28 -6.94 -2.76
C ASP A 230 -14.02 -7.35 -3.55
N PRO A 231 -13.07 -8.08 -2.93
CA PRO A 231 -11.86 -8.54 -3.61
C PRO A 231 -12.16 -9.42 -4.84
N ASP A 232 -13.30 -10.10 -4.89
CA ASP A 232 -13.65 -10.99 -5.98
C ASP A 232 -14.44 -10.26 -7.10
N SER A 233 -14.74 -8.97 -6.93
CA SER A 233 -15.51 -8.18 -7.88
C SER A 233 -14.63 -7.44 -8.90
N GLU A 234 -14.97 -7.58 -10.19
CA GLU A 234 -14.40 -6.73 -11.22
C GLU A 234 -14.88 -5.27 -11.07
N PRO A 235 -14.00 -4.28 -11.30
CA PRO A 235 -14.42 -2.88 -11.34
C PRO A 235 -15.42 -2.68 -12.49
N ASP A 236 -16.66 -2.33 -12.13
CA ASP A 236 -17.72 -2.06 -13.11
C ASP A 236 -17.67 -0.63 -13.65
N THR A 237 -16.93 0.27 -12.99
CA THR A 237 -16.89 1.71 -13.25
C THR A 237 -15.44 2.19 -13.35
N LEU A 238 -15.13 2.91 -14.42
CA LEU A 238 -13.82 3.50 -14.69
C LEU A 238 -13.97 4.96 -15.13
N VAL A 239 -13.19 5.86 -14.55
CA VAL A 239 -13.00 7.21 -15.10
C VAL A 239 -11.74 7.23 -15.93
N THR A 240 -11.84 7.65 -17.19
CA THR A 240 -10.66 7.86 -18.03
C THR A 240 -10.47 9.36 -18.24
N VAL A 241 -9.23 9.83 -18.11
CA VAL A 241 -8.81 11.20 -18.40
C VAL A 241 -7.73 11.15 -19.45
N ASP A 242 -7.99 11.76 -20.60
CA ASP A 242 -7.04 11.90 -21.69
C ASP A 242 -6.41 13.31 -21.63
N LEU A 243 -5.10 13.32 -21.38
CA LEU A 243 -4.30 14.54 -21.25
C LEU A 243 -4.08 15.24 -22.60
N SER A 244 -4.03 14.51 -23.72
CA SER A 244 -3.78 15.09 -25.04
C SER A 244 -5.03 15.76 -25.60
N SER A 245 -6.19 15.11 -25.47
CA SER A 245 -7.45 15.69 -25.94
C SER A 245 -8.15 16.58 -24.90
N GLN A 246 -7.64 16.62 -23.66
CA GLN A 246 -8.24 17.36 -22.54
C GLN A 246 -9.70 16.97 -22.32
N ARG A 247 -9.96 15.65 -22.30
CA ARG A 247 -11.29 15.08 -22.09
C ARG A 247 -11.28 14.07 -20.96
N ALA A 248 -12.43 13.93 -20.32
CA ALA A 248 -12.67 12.86 -19.37
C ALA A 248 -14.03 12.22 -19.62
N TRP A 249 -14.12 10.92 -19.36
CA TRP A 249 -15.38 10.17 -19.45
C TRP A 249 -15.48 9.13 -18.34
N VAL A 250 -16.72 8.79 -18.01
CA VAL A 250 -17.05 7.70 -17.10
C VAL A 250 -17.57 6.55 -17.94
N THR A 251 -16.92 5.40 -17.81
CA THR A 251 -17.34 4.13 -18.40
C THR A 251 -17.96 3.27 -17.31
N LYS A 252 -19.13 2.70 -17.58
CA LYS A 252 -19.76 1.70 -16.73
C LYS A 252 -20.08 0.46 -17.55
N GLN A 253 -19.59 -0.70 -17.14
CA GLN A 253 -19.72 -1.97 -17.87
C GLN A 253 -19.30 -1.84 -19.35
N GLY A 254 -18.16 -1.18 -19.58
CA GLY A 254 -17.62 -0.95 -20.93
C GLY A 254 -18.34 0.11 -21.77
N ARG A 255 -19.40 0.75 -21.27
CA ARG A 255 -20.14 1.80 -21.98
C ARG A 255 -19.88 3.18 -21.39
N ILE A 256 -19.60 4.16 -22.24
CA ILE A 256 -19.47 5.56 -21.81
C ILE A 256 -20.86 6.07 -21.40
N ILE A 257 -21.02 6.44 -20.13
CA ILE A 257 -22.27 6.98 -19.56
C ILE A 257 -22.21 8.50 -19.36
N ASN A 258 -21.02 9.09 -19.37
CA ASN A 258 -20.83 10.54 -19.27
C ASN A 258 -19.48 10.95 -19.84
N HIS A 259 -19.38 12.17 -20.37
CA HIS A 259 -18.14 12.75 -20.84
C HIS A 259 -18.15 14.28 -20.69
N THR A 260 -16.96 14.88 -20.67
CA THR A 260 -16.75 16.32 -20.62
C THR A 260 -15.38 16.73 -21.13
N MET A 261 -15.23 18.01 -21.50
CA MET A 261 -13.93 18.67 -21.54
C MET A 261 -13.39 18.85 -20.11
N VAL A 262 -12.07 18.84 -19.98
CA VAL A 262 -11.35 19.11 -18.73
C VAL A 262 -10.22 20.11 -18.92
N SER A 263 -9.64 20.59 -17.82
CA SER A 263 -8.36 21.28 -17.81
C SER A 263 -7.44 20.64 -16.78
N THR A 264 -6.34 20.04 -17.25
CA THR A 264 -5.36 19.33 -16.41
C THR A 264 -4.18 20.24 -16.05
N GLY A 265 -3.15 19.67 -15.42
CA GLY A 265 -1.97 20.38 -14.93
C GLY A 265 -1.16 21.07 -16.02
N ARG A 266 -0.89 22.37 -15.85
CA ARG A 266 -0.05 23.16 -16.76
C ARG A 266 1.42 22.75 -16.68
N GLU A 267 2.26 23.30 -17.57
CA GLU A 267 3.71 23.13 -17.51
C GLU A 267 4.27 23.45 -16.11
N GLY A 268 5.14 22.58 -15.59
CA GLY A 268 5.66 22.64 -14.22
C GLY A 268 4.72 22.10 -13.13
N TYR A 269 3.46 21.83 -13.46
CA TYR A 269 2.44 21.27 -12.56
C TYR A 269 1.65 20.14 -13.23
N GLY A 270 2.30 19.36 -14.10
CA GLY A 270 1.64 18.35 -14.92
C GLY A 270 0.83 17.36 -14.09
N THR A 271 -0.37 17.02 -14.58
CA THR A 271 -1.14 15.91 -14.01
C THR A 271 -0.42 14.60 -14.37
N PRO A 272 0.03 13.80 -13.40
CA PRO A 272 0.75 12.57 -13.71
C PRO A 272 -0.18 11.55 -14.36
N ALA A 273 0.28 10.94 -15.45
CA ALA A 273 -0.39 9.81 -16.07
C ALA A 273 -0.22 8.54 -15.22
N GLY A 274 -1.17 7.62 -15.30
CA GLY A 274 -1.17 6.38 -14.54
C GLY A 274 -2.55 5.95 -14.07
N ARG A 275 -2.57 4.91 -13.23
CA ARG A 275 -3.80 4.37 -12.64
C ARG A 275 -3.92 4.78 -11.17
N TYR A 276 -5.13 5.12 -10.78
CA TYR A 276 -5.48 5.65 -9.48
C TYR A 276 -6.79 5.05 -8.98
N VAL A 277 -7.05 5.23 -7.70
CA VAL A 277 -8.30 4.90 -7.02
C VAL A 277 -8.86 6.17 -6.39
N ILE A 278 -10.18 6.35 -6.50
CA ILE A 278 -10.89 7.41 -5.79
C ILE A 278 -10.93 7.04 -4.31
N THR A 279 -10.21 7.80 -3.49
CA THR A 279 -9.99 7.50 -2.06
C THR A 279 -10.97 8.23 -1.16
N ASP A 280 -11.25 9.50 -1.47
CA ASP A 280 -12.18 10.33 -0.71
C ASP A 280 -13.00 11.20 -1.64
N LYS A 281 -14.19 11.57 -1.17
CA LYS A 281 -15.13 12.39 -1.91
C LYS A 281 -15.70 13.47 -1.00
N HIS A 282 -15.58 14.72 -1.42
CA HIS A 282 -16.07 15.88 -0.67
C HIS A 282 -16.89 16.78 -1.60
N THR A 283 -18.12 17.10 -1.20
CA THR A 283 -18.96 18.06 -1.94
C THR A 283 -18.38 19.47 -1.91
N SER A 284 -17.74 19.83 -0.79
CA SER A 284 -17.00 21.07 -0.58
C SER A 284 -15.63 20.76 0.01
N HIS A 285 -14.57 21.05 -0.73
CA HIS A 285 -13.19 20.85 -0.29
C HIS A 285 -12.39 22.12 -0.56
N VAL A 286 -11.45 22.46 0.32
CA VAL A 286 -10.52 23.59 0.12
C VAL A 286 -9.11 23.02 0.06
N SER A 287 -8.35 23.42 -0.95
CA SER A 287 -6.96 22.97 -1.11
C SER A 287 -6.12 23.40 0.10
N THR A 288 -5.39 22.47 0.70
CA THR A 288 -4.46 22.77 1.79
C THR A 288 -3.28 23.62 1.32
N LEU A 289 -2.82 23.43 0.07
CA LEU A 289 -1.62 24.11 -0.47
C LEU A 289 -1.96 25.46 -1.10
N TYR A 290 -3.11 25.56 -1.75
CA TYR A 290 -3.48 26.75 -2.53
C TYR A 290 -4.63 27.55 -1.93
N HIS A 291 -5.30 27.03 -0.89
CA HIS A 291 -6.45 27.66 -0.23
C HIS A 291 -7.61 28.01 -1.19
N VAL A 292 -7.75 27.26 -2.29
CA VAL A 292 -8.80 27.43 -3.30
C VAL A 292 -9.94 26.43 -3.05
N ASN A 293 -11.18 26.89 -3.21
CA ASN A 293 -12.36 26.02 -3.16
C ASN A 293 -12.40 25.07 -4.37
N MET A 294 -12.64 23.79 -4.10
CA MET A 294 -12.67 22.68 -5.03
C MET A 294 -13.97 21.89 -4.83
N PRO A 295 -15.11 22.37 -5.35
CA PRO A 295 -16.39 21.68 -5.20
C PRO A 295 -16.38 20.32 -5.91
N TRP A 296 -17.11 19.34 -5.36
CA TRP A 296 -17.21 17.98 -5.91
C TRP A 296 -15.84 17.28 -6.05
N PHE A 297 -14.97 17.47 -5.07
CA PHE A 297 -13.62 16.92 -5.07
C PHE A 297 -13.63 15.40 -4.90
N MET A 298 -12.91 14.71 -5.78
CA MET A 298 -12.67 13.28 -5.78
C MET A 298 -11.15 13.05 -5.71
N ARG A 299 -10.64 12.61 -4.55
CA ARG A 299 -9.21 12.47 -4.27
C ARG A 299 -8.62 11.22 -4.91
N LEU A 300 -7.46 11.33 -5.54
CA LEU A 300 -6.73 10.20 -6.11
C LEU A 300 -5.62 9.70 -5.18
N ASN A 301 -5.60 8.41 -4.90
CA ASN A 301 -4.56 7.68 -4.14
C ASN A 301 -4.10 8.34 -2.82
N CYS A 302 -5.00 8.89 -2.00
CA CYS A 302 -4.66 9.64 -0.78
C CYS A 302 -3.69 10.81 -1.03
N GLY A 303 -3.55 11.25 -2.28
CA GLY A 303 -2.59 12.25 -2.71
C GLY A 303 -3.15 13.66 -2.70
N ALA A 304 -2.35 14.57 -3.25
CA ALA A 304 -2.72 15.98 -3.40
C ALA A 304 -3.57 16.27 -4.65
N ILE A 305 -3.70 15.30 -5.56
CA ILE A 305 -4.37 15.46 -6.86
C ILE A 305 -5.77 14.85 -6.81
N GLY A 306 -6.72 15.50 -7.48
CA GLY A 306 -8.10 15.03 -7.58
C GLY A 306 -8.82 15.59 -8.79
N LEU A 307 -10.00 15.03 -9.07
CA LEU A 307 -10.98 15.61 -9.99
C LEU A 307 -11.90 16.53 -9.20
N HIS A 308 -12.18 17.73 -9.72
CA HIS A 308 -13.11 18.66 -9.05
C HIS A 308 -13.66 19.70 -10.02
N SER A 309 -14.68 20.43 -9.58
CA SER A 309 -15.20 21.58 -10.30
C SER A 309 -14.18 22.72 -10.35
N GLY A 310 -14.02 23.33 -11.53
CA GLY A 310 -13.26 24.56 -11.71
C GLY A 310 -13.45 25.16 -13.09
N TYR A 311 -12.82 26.31 -13.35
CA TYR A 311 -12.84 26.91 -14.69
C TYR A 311 -12.11 26.00 -15.69
N VAL A 312 -12.74 25.69 -16.83
CA VAL A 312 -12.22 24.80 -17.86
C VAL A 312 -11.93 25.59 -19.13
N THR A 313 -10.70 25.48 -19.61
CA THR A 313 -10.17 26.18 -20.80
C THR A 313 -10.01 25.27 -22.02
N GLY A 314 -10.23 23.96 -21.86
CA GLY A 314 -9.95 22.95 -22.89
C GLY A 314 -8.46 22.70 -23.14
N HIS A 315 -7.58 23.29 -22.33
CA HIS A 315 -6.12 23.13 -22.37
C HIS A 315 -5.57 22.95 -20.94
N PRO A 316 -4.35 22.41 -20.77
CA PRO A 316 -3.71 22.29 -19.46
C PRO A 316 -3.54 23.68 -18.80
N ALA A 317 -4.10 23.86 -17.61
CA ALA A 317 -4.13 25.16 -16.95
C ALA A 317 -4.17 25.08 -15.40
N SER A 318 -4.28 23.89 -14.80
CA SER A 318 -4.39 23.72 -13.35
C SER A 318 -3.02 23.54 -12.68
N HIS A 319 -3.00 23.43 -11.35
CA HIS A 319 -1.81 23.05 -10.56
C HIS A 319 -1.74 21.53 -10.29
N GLY A 320 -2.15 20.72 -11.26
CA GLY A 320 -2.08 19.26 -11.22
C GLY A 320 -3.43 18.55 -11.07
N CYS A 321 -4.42 19.20 -10.46
CA CYS A 321 -5.80 18.67 -10.39
C CYS A 321 -6.50 18.67 -11.75
N ILE A 322 -7.48 17.79 -11.93
CA ILE A 322 -8.29 17.75 -13.15
C ILE A 322 -9.55 18.58 -12.91
N ARG A 323 -9.68 19.72 -13.62
CA ARG A 323 -10.86 20.59 -13.50
C ARG A 323 -11.94 20.17 -14.49
N LEU A 324 -13.16 20.03 -13.99
CA LEU A 324 -14.37 19.77 -14.76
C LEU A 324 -15.31 20.97 -14.64
N PRO A 325 -16.20 21.22 -15.63
CA PRO A 325 -17.31 22.16 -15.45
C PRO A 325 -18.18 21.75 -14.26
N TYR A 326 -18.78 22.71 -13.55
CA TYR A 326 -19.47 22.46 -12.28
C TYR A 326 -20.51 21.34 -12.35
N GLU A 327 -21.45 21.41 -13.31
CA GLU A 327 -22.49 20.39 -13.47
C GLU A 327 -21.91 19.01 -13.83
N LYS A 328 -20.84 18.97 -14.62
CA LYS A 328 -20.16 17.72 -14.97
C LYS A 328 -19.41 17.12 -13.79
N ALA A 329 -18.76 17.94 -12.98
CA ALA A 329 -18.13 17.50 -11.73
C ALA A 329 -19.16 16.87 -10.79
N ARG A 330 -20.33 17.52 -10.62
CA ARG A 330 -21.45 17.00 -9.83
C ARG A 330 -21.95 15.65 -10.36
N GLN A 331 -22.13 15.53 -11.68
CA GLN A 331 -22.56 14.27 -12.30
C GLN A 331 -21.53 13.16 -12.10
N PHE A 332 -20.25 13.41 -12.41
CA PHE A 332 -19.17 12.43 -12.18
C PHE A 332 -19.15 12.00 -10.71
N PHE A 333 -19.21 12.96 -9.79
CA PHE A 333 -19.29 12.71 -8.36
C PHE A 333 -20.47 11.81 -7.99
N SER A 334 -21.64 11.95 -8.61
CA SER A 334 -22.78 11.05 -8.35
C SER A 334 -22.63 9.66 -8.97
N GLN A 335 -21.91 9.56 -10.09
CA GLN A 335 -21.78 8.34 -10.90
C GLN A 335 -20.71 7.39 -10.37
N VAL A 336 -19.66 7.93 -9.75
CA VAL A 336 -18.55 7.16 -9.20
C VAL A 336 -18.65 7.03 -7.68
N ARG A 337 -18.01 6.01 -7.15
CA ARG A 337 -17.96 5.66 -5.73
C ARG A 337 -16.49 5.63 -5.26
N VAL A 338 -16.29 5.76 -3.95
CA VAL A 338 -14.97 5.52 -3.35
C VAL A 338 -14.53 4.09 -3.65
N GLY A 339 -13.30 3.89 -4.10
CA GLY A 339 -12.80 2.61 -4.59
C GLY A 339 -12.99 2.35 -6.09
N ASP A 340 -13.63 3.26 -6.84
CA ASP A 340 -13.60 3.18 -8.32
C ASP A 340 -12.24 3.65 -8.85
N GLU A 341 -11.88 3.14 -10.02
CA GLU A 341 -10.59 3.42 -10.64
C GLU A 341 -10.64 4.67 -11.53
N VAL A 342 -9.50 5.35 -11.61
CA VAL A 342 -9.26 6.45 -12.54
C VAL A 342 -8.00 6.13 -13.32
N GLU A 343 -8.09 6.17 -14.64
CA GLU A 343 -6.96 6.02 -15.54
C GLU A 343 -6.68 7.35 -16.23
N ILE A 344 -5.42 7.80 -16.17
CA ILE A 344 -4.95 9.03 -16.79
C ILE A 344 -3.97 8.64 -17.89
N VAL A 345 -4.29 8.99 -19.13
CA VAL A 345 -3.57 8.58 -20.36
C VAL A 345 -3.16 9.79 -21.19
N TYR A 346 -2.27 9.57 -22.16
CA TYR A 346 -1.91 10.53 -23.21
C TYR A 346 -2.57 10.13 -24.52
#